data_AF-A0A497B5N7-F1
#
_entry.id   AF-A0A497B5N7-F1
#
_cell.length_a   1.000
_cell.length_b   1.000
_cell.length_c   1.000
_cell.angle_alpha   90.00
_cell.angle_beta   90.00
_cell.angle_gamma   90.00
#
_symmetry.space_group_name_H-M   'P 1'
#
loop_
_entity.id
_entity.type
_entity.pdbx_description
1 polymer ?
#
loop_
_entity_poly.entity_id
_entity_poly.type
_entity_poly.pdbx_seq_one_letter_code
_entity_poly.pdbx_strand_id
1 'polypeptide(L)' 'IYAIETVDEGIEILTGVKAGKRLEDGAFEKDSVNYLVDKRLRELSKEYREAEEEESRSSE' A
#
# COMPACT_ATOMS: atom_id res chain seq x y z
N ILE A 1 18.49 4.51 21.80
CA ILE A 1 17.04 4.79 21.79
C ILE A 1 16.81 5.85 20.72
N TYR A 2 15.87 5.63 19.81
CA TYR A 2 15.49 6.60 18.78
C TYR A 2 14.20 7.29 19.23
N ALA A 3 14.24 8.61 19.40
CA ALA A 3 13.03 9.41 19.55
C ALA A 3 12.54 9.75 18.14
N ILE A 4 11.26 9.48 17.89
CA ILE A 4 10.57 9.83 16.64
C ILE A 4 9.29 10.57 16.98
N GLU A 5 8.89 11.48 16.10
CA GLU A 5 7.66 12.27 16.23
C GLU A 5 6.52 11.65 15.42
N THR A 6 6.84 10.93 14.35
CA THR A 6 5.85 10.37 13.44
C THR A 6 6.11 8.90 13.13
N VAL A 7 5.04 8.19 12.73
CA VAL A 7 5.14 6.80 12.28
C VAL A 7 6.02 6.68 11.04
N ASP A 8 5.95 7.65 10.12
CA ASP A 8 6.75 7.71 8.90
C ASP A 8 8.25 7.70 9.20
N GLU A 9 8.71 8.47 10.21
CA GLU A 9 10.11 8.43 10.65
C GLU A 9 10.52 7.05 11.16
N GLY A 10 9.65 6.39 11.91
CA GLY A 10 9.87 5.01 12.36
C GLY A 10 10.00 4.04 11.18
N ILE A 11 9.15 4.19 10.16
CA ILE A 11 9.22 3.39 8.93
C ILE A 11 10.55 3.60 8.21
N GLU A 12 11.00 4.85 8.06
CA GLU A 12 12.28 5.15 7.40
C GLU A 12 13.46 4.55 8.17
N ILE A 13 13.46 4.64 9.50
CA ILE A 13 14.53 4.09 10.34
C ILE A 13 14.59 2.56 10.26
N LEU A 14 13.44 1.90 10.30
CA LEU A 14 13.37 0.43 10.34
C LEU A 14 13.65 -0.22 8.97
N THR A 15 13.25 0.45 7.89
CA THR A 15 13.31 -0.14 6.54
C THR A 15 14.46 0.40 5.69
N GLY A 16 15.00 1.59 6.02
CA GLY A 16 15.96 2.30 5.18
C GLY A 16 15.35 2.87 3.90
N VAL A 17 14.03 2.82 3.75
CA VAL A 17 13.27 3.29 2.57
C VAL A 17 12.41 4.47 2.99
N LYS A 18 12.23 5.45 2.10
CA LYS A 18 11.34 6.59 2.35
C LYS A 18 9.92 6.13 2.65
N ALA A 19 9.28 6.72 3.66
CA ALA A 19 7.87 6.42 3.96
C ALA A 19 6.97 6.80 2.77
N GLY A 20 7.24 7.98 2.19
CA GLY A 20 6.61 8.47 0.97
C GLY A 20 5.35 9.29 1.24
N LYS A 21 5.32 10.50 0.67
CA LYS A 21 4.19 11.42 0.82
C LYS A 21 3.12 11.16 -0.22
N ARG A 22 1.89 11.57 0.10
CA ARG A 22 0.78 11.61 -0.84
C ARG A 22 0.93 12.81 -1.77
N LEU A 23 0.80 12.57 -3.06
CA LEU A 23 0.85 13.55 -4.14
C LEU A 23 -0.54 14.16 -4.41
N GLU A 24 -0.59 15.22 -5.20
CA GLU A 24 -1.84 15.94 -5.51
C GLU A 24 -2.85 15.08 -6.27
N ASP A 25 -2.38 14.13 -7.07
CA ASP A 25 -3.21 13.15 -7.79
C ASP A 25 -3.72 12.01 -6.90
N GLY A 26 -3.33 11.99 -5.61
CA GLY A 26 -3.70 10.99 -4.63
C GLY A 26 -2.82 9.73 -4.63
N ALA A 27 -1.82 9.63 -5.52
CA ALA A 27 -0.80 8.59 -5.47
C ALA A 27 0.24 8.88 -4.37
N PHE A 28 1.11 7.92 -4.08
CA PHE A 28 2.27 8.12 -3.19
C PHE A 28 3.57 8.21 -4.00
N GLU A 29 4.56 8.90 -3.44
CA GLU A 29 5.90 8.98 -4.02
C GLU A 29 6.44 7.60 -4.41
N LYS A 30 6.90 7.45 -5.65
CA LYS A 30 7.32 6.15 -6.18
C LYS A 30 8.48 5.57 -5.36
N ASP A 31 8.53 4.24 -5.29
CA ASP A 31 9.56 3.46 -4.60
C ASP A 31 9.63 3.71 -3.08
N SER A 32 8.59 4.34 -2.51
CA SER A 32 8.39 4.50 -1.08
C SER A 32 7.59 3.35 -0.47
N VAL A 33 7.63 3.23 0.87
CA VAL A 33 6.85 2.22 1.59
C VAL A 33 5.35 2.42 1.35
N ASN A 34 4.83 3.65 1.45
CA ASN A 34 3.41 3.94 1.25
C ASN A 34 2.96 3.66 -0.18
N TYR A 35 3.82 3.89 -1.18
CA TYR A 35 3.56 3.49 -2.57
C TYR A 35 3.45 1.96 -2.72
N LEU A 36 4.36 1.21 -2.12
CA LEU A 36 4.34 -0.26 -2.18
C LEU A 36 3.10 -0.82 -1.47
N VAL A 37 2.70 -0.22 -0.35
CA VAL A 37 1.47 -0.58 0.38
C VAL A 37 0.23 -0.30 -0.49
N ASP A 38 0.08 0.91 -1.04
CA ASP A 38 -1.05 1.26 -1.90
C ASP A 38 -1.16 0.32 -3.11
N LYS A 39 -0.02 0.02 -3.74
CA LYS A 39 0.07 -0.94 -4.84
C LYS A 39 -0.43 -2.32 -4.41
N ARG A 40 0.06 -2.87 -3.30
CA ARG A 40 -0.34 -4.22 -2.85
C ARG A 40 -1.81 -4.27 -2.45
N LEU A 41 -2.34 -3.23 -1.83
CA LEU A 41 -3.77 -3.15 -1.48
C LEU A 41 -4.67 -3.14 -2.73
N ARG A 42 -4.27 -2.44 -3.79
CA ARG A 42 -4.99 -2.47 -5.08
C ARG A 42 -4.94 -3.83 -5.74
N GLU A 43 -3.79 -4.50 -5.72
CA GLU A 43 -3.64 -5.86 -6.24
C GLU A 43 -4.55 -6.84 -5.48
N LEU A 44 -4.50 -6.82 -4.15
CA LEU A 44 -5.39 -7.63 -3.32
C LEU A 44 -6.86 -7.34 -3.61
N SER A 45 -7.26 -6.06 -3.66
CA SER A 45 -8.64 -5.70 -3.98
C SER A 45 -9.08 -6.19 -5.35
N LYS A 46 -8.17 -6.28 -6.33
CA LYS A 46 -8.45 -6.82 -7.65
C LYS A 46 -8.64 -8.34 -7.57
N GLU A 47 -7.72 -9.05 -6.92
CA GLU A 47 -7.79 -10.50 -6.69
C GLU A 47 -9.12 -10.89 -6.00
N TYR A 48 -9.54 -10.15 -4.98
CA TYR A 48 -10.81 -10.39 -4.28
C TYR A 48 -12.03 -10.26 -5.19
N ARG A 49 -12.08 -9.22 -6.03
CA ARG A 49 -13.20 -9.02 -6.97
C ARG A 49 -13.25 -10.10 -8.04
N GLU A 50 -12.10 -10.48 -8.58
CA GLU A 50 -12.00 -11.55 -9.57
C GLU A 50 -12.50 -12.89 -8.98
N ALA A 51 -12.14 -13.18 -7.72
CA ALA A 51 -12.63 -14.36 -7.02
C ALA A 51 -14.16 -14.34 -6.81
N GLU A 52 -14.75 -13.20 -6.41
CA GLU A 52 -16.20 -13.05 -6.26
C GLU A 52 -16.95 -13.21 -7.61
N GLU A 53 -16.38 -12.68 -8.70
CA GLU A 53 -16.94 -12.81 -10.05
C GLU A 53 -16.84 -14.24 -10.60
N GLU A 54 -15.78 -14.99 -10.26
CA GLU A 54 -15.65 -16.41 -10.58
C GLU A 54 -16.64 -17.29 -9.81
N GLU A 55 -16.82 -17.04 -8.51
CA GLU A 55 -17.79 -17.75 -7.68
C GLU A 55 -19.22 -17.53 -8.18
N SER A 56 -19.58 -16.29 -8.51
CA SER A 56 -20.90 -15.97 -9.07
C SER A 56 -21.17 -16.74 -10.36
N ARG A 57 -20.22 -16.68 -11.32
CA ARG A 57 -20.32 -17.40 -12.61
C ARG A 57 -20.34 -18.92 -12.47
N SER A 58 -19.76 -19.48 -11.41
CA SER A 58 -19.79 -20.92 -11.12
C SER A 58 -21.11 -21.38 -10.47
N SER A 59 -21.90 -20.45 -9.96
CA SER A 59 -23.17 -20.71 -9.27
C SER A 59 -24.41 -20.58 -10.17
N GLU A 60 -24.21 -20.22 -11.43
CA GLU A 60 -25.22 -20.09 -12.52
C GLU A 60 -25.13 -21.24 -13.52
#